data_AF-A0A1B7NR24-F1
#
_entry.id   AF-A0A1B7NR24-F1
#
_cell.length_a   1.000
_cell.length_b   1.000
_cell.length_c   1.000
_cell.angle_alpha   90.00
_cell.angle_beta   90.00
_cell.angle_gamma   90.00
#
_symmetry.space_group_name_H-M   'P 1'
#
loop_
_entity.id
_entity.type
_entity.pdbx_description
1 polymer ?
#
loop_
_entity_poly.entity_id
_entity_poly.type
_entity_poly.pdbx_seq_one_letter_code
_entity_poly.pdbx_strand_id
1 'polypeptide(L)'
;AINPLFAALDRIESHLQSRLAASPSKNSPIYYFGDTITEADIRLYTTIVRFDPVYVQHFKTNLRDIRSGYPAIHHWLRHLYWDIPAFGETTQFEHIKNHYTKSHTQINPFGITPVGPVPDIMPKDKEVAAVVSVSK
;
A
#
# COMPACT_ATOMS: atom_id res chain seq x y z
N ALA A 1 18.84 5.82 -3.14
CA ALA A 1 17.77 5.35 -2.24
C ALA A 1 16.48 5.02 -3.00
N ILE A 2 15.96 5.93 -3.83
CA ILE A 2 14.68 5.75 -4.54
C ILE A 2 14.70 4.59 -5.56
N ASN A 3 15.71 4.50 -6.44
CA ASN A 3 15.74 3.43 -7.45
C ASN A 3 15.80 2.02 -6.82
N PRO A 4 16.66 1.74 -5.81
CA PRO A 4 16.61 0.46 -5.10
C PRO A 4 15.28 0.15 -4.41
N LEU A 5 14.59 1.17 -3.88
CA LEU A 5 13.25 1.01 -3.28
C LEU A 5 12.26 0.49 -4.34
N PHE A 6 12.19 1.15 -5.50
CA PHE A 6 11.26 0.73 -6.55
C PHE A 6 11.64 -0.62 -7.17
N ALA A 7 12.94 -0.91 -7.34
CA ALA A 7 13.38 -2.24 -7.72
C ALA A 7 12.96 -3.32 -6.69
N ALA A 8 12.93 -2.99 -5.39
CA ALA A 8 12.43 -3.90 -4.38
C ALA A 8 10.89 -4.07 -4.46
N LEU A 9 10.14 -3.00 -4.67
CA LEU A 9 8.69 -3.05 -4.89
C LEU A 9 8.34 -3.87 -6.13
N ASP A 10 9.10 -3.73 -7.23
CA ASP A 10 8.89 -4.49 -8.46
C ASP A 10 9.11 -6.00 -8.25
N ARG A 11 10.10 -6.40 -7.42
CA ARG A 11 10.28 -7.81 -7.03
C ARG A 11 9.12 -8.33 -6.18
N ILE A 12 8.63 -7.54 -5.24
CA ILE A 12 7.48 -7.89 -4.38
C ILE A 12 6.23 -8.06 -5.25
N GLU A 13 5.98 -7.12 -6.15
CA GLU A 13 4.87 -7.18 -7.11
C GLU A 13 4.96 -8.44 -7.95
N SER A 14 6.11 -8.73 -8.56
CA SER A 14 6.31 -9.94 -9.36
C SER A 14 6.05 -11.21 -8.56
N HIS A 15 6.50 -11.25 -7.31
CA HIS A 15 6.25 -12.37 -6.38
C HIS A 15 4.77 -12.53 -6.09
N LEU A 16 4.07 -11.48 -5.68
CA LEU A 16 2.64 -11.53 -5.37
C LEU A 16 1.78 -11.78 -6.61
N GLN A 17 2.19 -11.32 -7.79
CA GLN A 17 1.55 -11.67 -9.07
C GLN A 17 1.60 -13.18 -9.31
N SER A 18 2.74 -13.82 -9.03
CA SER A 18 2.84 -15.29 -9.12
C SER A 18 1.91 -15.99 -8.13
N ARG A 19 1.74 -15.42 -6.92
CA ARG A 19 0.79 -15.94 -5.92
C ARG A 19 -0.66 -15.81 -6.38
N LEU A 20 -1.04 -14.67 -6.98
CA LEU A 20 -2.36 -14.47 -7.56
C LEU A 20 -2.64 -15.42 -8.71
N ALA A 21 -1.68 -15.60 -9.62
CA ALA A 21 -1.81 -16.49 -10.78
C ALA A 21 -2.00 -17.97 -10.37
N ALA A 22 -1.41 -18.38 -9.25
CA ALA A 22 -1.58 -19.71 -8.68
C ALA A 22 -2.88 -19.87 -7.85
N SER A 23 -3.62 -18.79 -7.62
CA SER A 23 -4.79 -18.79 -6.75
C SER A 23 -6.05 -19.28 -7.47
N PRO A 24 -7.01 -19.95 -6.79
CA PRO A 24 -8.21 -20.51 -7.43
C PRO A 24 -9.12 -19.50 -8.13
N SER A 25 -9.01 -18.21 -7.78
CA SER A 25 -9.82 -17.13 -8.32
C SER A 25 -9.06 -15.81 -8.20
N LYS A 26 -9.38 -14.86 -9.09
CA LYS A 26 -8.84 -13.49 -9.05
C LYS A 26 -9.15 -12.75 -7.74
N ASN A 27 -10.22 -13.14 -7.04
CA ASN A 27 -10.65 -12.52 -5.79
C ASN A 27 -10.18 -13.27 -4.53
N SER A 28 -9.42 -14.35 -4.71
CA SER A 28 -8.94 -15.13 -3.57
C SER A 28 -7.98 -14.31 -2.70
N PRO A 29 -8.03 -14.51 -1.38
CA PRO A 29 -7.02 -13.95 -0.49
C PRO A 29 -5.65 -14.52 -0.84
N ILE A 30 -4.62 -13.70 -0.71
CA ILE A 30 -3.22 -14.13 -0.85
C ILE A 30 -2.38 -13.55 0.28
N TYR A 31 -1.35 -14.28 0.65
CA TYR A 31 -0.30 -13.89 1.58
C TYR A 31 1.05 -13.92 0.88
N TYR A 32 2.05 -13.29 1.47
CA TYR A 32 3.39 -13.24 0.90
C TYR A 32 3.93 -14.67 0.71
N PHE A 33 3.80 -15.54 1.71
CA PHE A 33 4.20 -16.96 1.63
C PHE A 33 3.07 -17.89 2.07
N GLY A 34 2.99 -19.07 1.44
CA GLY A 34 1.99 -20.09 1.78
C GLY A 34 0.55 -19.57 1.76
N ASP A 35 -0.32 -20.27 2.49
CA ASP A 35 -1.76 -20.02 2.52
C ASP A 35 -2.22 -19.37 3.84
N THR A 36 -1.26 -18.87 4.63
CA THR A 36 -1.47 -18.28 5.94
C THR A 36 -0.58 -17.07 6.16
N ILE A 37 -0.99 -16.15 7.03
CA ILE A 37 -0.19 -14.99 7.43
C ILE A 37 1.16 -15.46 8.01
N THR A 38 2.24 -14.82 7.58
CA THR A 38 3.57 -14.99 8.14
C THR A 38 4.12 -13.68 8.68
N GLU A 39 5.25 -13.72 9.38
CA GLU A 39 5.95 -12.50 9.80
C GLU A 39 6.32 -11.59 8.61
N ALA A 40 6.53 -12.16 7.43
CA ALA A 40 6.80 -11.39 6.21
C ALA A 40 5.65 -10.43 5.88
N ASP A 41 4.40 -10.89 6.01
CA ASP A 41 3.21 -10.07 5.78
C ASP A 41 3.12 -8.92 6.79
N ILE A 42 3.35 -9.22 8.07
CA ILE A 42 3.30 -8.23 9.15
C ILE A 42 4.32 -7.12 8.93
N ARG A 43 5.58 -7.49 8.65
CA ARG A 43 6.67 -6.53 8.42
C ARG A 43 6.43 -5.70 7.16
N LEU A 44 6.00 -6.34 6.07
CA LEU A 44 5.73 -5.64 4.81
C LEU A 44 4.55 -4.67 4.95
N TYR A 45 3.48 -5.11 5.63
CA TYR A 45 2.22 -4.37 5.74
C TYR A 45 2.44 -2.97 6.32
N THR A 46 3.20 -2.89 7.40
CA THR A 46 3.47 -1.62 8.08
C THR A 46 4.11 -0.57 7.17
N THR A 47 4.89 -1.01 6.18
CA THR A 47 5.48 -0.11 5.19
C THR A 47 4.46 0.23 4.10
N ILE A 48 3.84 -0.79 3.50
CA ILE A 48 2.95 -0.60 2.34
C ILE A 48 1.71 0.23 2.70
N VAL A 49 1.10 0.01 3.87
CA VAL A 49 -0.10 0.75 4.31
C VAL A 49 0.14 2.25 4.48
N ARG A 50 1.40 2.66 4.71
CA ARG A 50 1.80 4.07 4.87
C ARG A 50 2.33 4.69 3.57
N PHE A 51 2.46 3.90 2.51
CA PHE A 51 3.14 4.31 1.29
C PHE A 51 2.38 5.45 0.58
N ASP A 52 1.13 5.21 0.17
CA ASP A 52 0.32 6.23 -0.51
C ASP A 52 -0.02 7.41 0.41
N PRO A 53 -0.44 7.21 1.69
CA PRO A 53 -0.85 8.31 2.54
C PRO A 53 0.27 9.25 2.99
N VAL A 54 1.52 8.78 2.96
CA VAL A 54 2.66 9.55 3.47
C VAL A 54 3.85 9.48 2.53
N TYR A 55 4.40 8.29 2.27
CA TYR A 55 5.75 8.17 1.70
C TYR A 55 5.86 8.77 0.30
N VAL A 56 4.84 8.59 -0.55
CA VAL A 56 4.80 9.15 -1.90
C VAL A 56 5.10 10.65 -1.89
N GLN A 57 4.40 11.41 -1.05
CA GLN A 57 4.54 12.87 -1.00
C GLN A 57 5.65 13.31 -0.03
N HIS A 58 5.61 12.84 1.23
CA HIS A 58 6.49 13.32 2.29
C HIS A 58 7.94 12.92 2.07
N PHE A 59 8.16 11.66 1.65
CA PHE A 59 9.49 11.11 1.37
C PHE A 59 9.86 11.13 -0.11
N LYS A 60 9.00 11.67 -0.97
CA LYS A 60 9.25 11.82 -2.42
C LYS A 60 9.49 10.46 -3.10
N THR A 61 8.86 9.40 -2.60
CA THR A 61 8.88 8.07 -3.22
C THR A 61 7.78 7.98 -4.27
N ASN A 62 7.87 8.81 -5.32
CA ASN A 62 6.75 9.13 -6.20
C ASN A 62 6.91 8.66 -7.66
N LEU A 63 7.73 7.64 -7.95
CA LEU A 63 7.74 7.04 -9.29
C LEU A 63 6.40 6.38 -9.63
N ARG A 64 5.73 5.80 -8.64
CA ARG A 64 4.34 5.34 -8.67
C ARG A 64 3.82 5.11 -7.24
N ASP A 65 2.52 5.14 -7.05
CA ASP A 65 1.87 4.74 -5.79
C ASP A 65 1.47 3.24 -5.82
N ILE A 66 1.04 2.71 -4.69
CA ILE A 66 0.60 1.31 -4.58
C ILE A 66 -0.72 1.10 -5.33
N ARG A 67 -1.72 1.96 -5.08
CA ARG A 67 -3.09 1.77 -5.60
C ARG A 67 -3.21 1.81 -7.12
N SER A 68 -2.33 2.53 -7.83
CA SER A 68 -2.34 2.65 -9.30
C SER A 68 -1.21 1.89 -9.98
N GLY A 69 -0.09 1.70 -9.28
CA GLY A 69 1.15 1.20 -9.87
C GLY A 69 1.49 -0.27 -9.59
N TYR A 70 0.84 -0.89 -8.60
CA TYR A 70 1.20 -2.21 -8.10
C TYR A 70 -0.05 -3.07 -7.80
N PRO A 71 -0.70 -3.65 -8.84
CA PRO A 71 -1.98 -4.31 -8.68
C PRO A 71 -1.95 -5.51 -7.73
N ALA A 72 -0.89 -6.33 -7.72
CA ALA A 72 -0.81 -7.47 -6.81
C ALA A 72 -0.52 -7.05 -5.36
N ILE A 73 0.36 -6.07 -5.14
CA ILE A 73 0.55 -5.47 -3.81
C ILE A 73 -0.75 -4.81 -3.33
N HIS A 74 -1.46 -4.10 -4.19
CA HIS A 74 -2.72 -3.44 -3.84
C HIS A 74 -3.81 -4.45 -3.47
N HIS A 75 -3.92 -5.56 -4.20
CA HIS A 75 -4.82 -6.68 -3.85
C HIS A 75 -4.47 -7.28 -2.48
N TRP A 76 -3.20 -7.61 -2.26
CA TRP A 76 -2.70 -8.15 -1.00
C TRP A 76 -2.94 -7.18 0.18
N LEU A 77 -2.64 -5.89 0.00
CA LEU A 77 -2.85 -4.85 1.01
C LEU A 77 -4.33 -4.74 1.40
N ARG A 78 -5.23 -4.72 0.41
CA ARG A 78 -6.68 -4.63 0.65
C ARG A 78 -7.21 -5.86 1.36
N HIS A 79 -6.72 -7.05 1.01
CA HIS A 79 -7.08 -8.27 1.73
C HIS A 79 -6.71 -8.16 3.21
N LEU A 80 -5.44 -7.84 3.52
CA LEU A 80 -5.00 -7.69 4.91
C LEU A 80 -5.79 -6.61 5.65
N TYR A 81 -5.92 -5.42 5.07
CA TYR A 81 -6.55 -4.28 5.73
C TYR A 81 -8.05 -4.46 5.96
N TRP A 82 -8.81 -4.96 4.97
CA TRP A 82 -10.27 -5.03 5.04
C TRP A 82 -10.81 -6.34 5.60
N ASP A 83 -10.13 -7.47 5.36
CA ASP A 83 -10.68 -8.78 5.72
C ASP A 83 -10.13 -9.33 7.05
N ILE A 84 -9.01 -8.80 7.55
CA ILE A 84 -8.39 -9.26 8.80
C ILE A 84 -8.41 -8.12 9.83
N PRO A 85 -9.30 -8.17 10.85
CA PRO A 85 -9.53 -7.06 11.78
C PRO A 85 -8.26 -6.50 12.41
N ALA A 86 -7.33 -7.37 12.81
CA ALA A 86 -6.09 -6.97 13.47
C ALA A 86 -5.22 -5.98 12.66
N PHE A 87 -5.28 -6.01 11.33
CA PHE A 87 -4.54 -5.05 10.49
C PHE A 87 -5.26 -3.71 10.40
N GLY A 88 -6.55 -3.73 10.04
CA GLY A 88 -7.35 -2.51 9.89
C GLY A 88 -7.54 -1.75 11.21
N GLU A 89 -7.92 -2.44 12.28
CA GLU A 89 -8.20 -1.84 13.60
C GLU A 89 -6.96 -1.21 14.25
N THR A 90 -5.76 -1.64 13.87
CA THR A 90 -4.50 -1.11 14.40
C THR A 90 -3.89 -0.01 13.52
N THR A 91 -4.57 0.40 12.45
CA THR A 91 -4.09 1.41 11.51
C THR A 91 -4.86 2.72 11.62
N GLN A 92 -4.29 3.70 12.31
CA GLN A 92 -4.87 5.05 12.47
C GLN A 92 -4.21 6.07 11.54
N PHE A 93 -4.85 6.37 10.40
CA PHE A 93 -4.28 7.24 9.37
C PHE A 93 -4.09 8.69 9.79
N GLU A 94 -4.97 9.24 10.63
CA GLU A 94 -4.79 10.59 11.15
C GLU A 94 -3.50 10.69 11.98
N HIS A 95 -3.26 9.73 12.88
CA HIS A 95 -2.04 9.67 13.68
C HIS A 95 -0.80 9.50 12.79
N ILE A 96 -0.86 8.60 11.81
CA ILE A 96 0.22 8.36 10.85
C ILE A 96 0.56 9.66 10.12
N LYS A 97 -0.41 10.28 9.44
CA LYS A 97 -0.18 11.47 8.60
C LYS A 97 0.30 12.67 9.42
N ASN A 98 -0.32 12.92 10.57
CA ASN A 98 0.08 13.99 11.48
C ASN A 98 1.50 13.77 12.02
N HIS A 99 1.83 12.55 12.44
CA HIS A 99 3.16 12.27 12.98
C HIS A 99 4.26 12.62 11.97
N TYR A 100 4.18 12.10 10.74
CA TYR A 100 5.20 12.37 9.72
C TYR A 100 5.25 13.85 9.33
N THR A 101 4.11 14.46 9.06
CA THR A 101 4.07 15.80 8.46
C THR A 101 4.33 16.92 9.47
N LYS A 102 3.97 16.72 10.75
CA LYS A 102 4.16 17.72 11.81
C LYS A 102 5.47 17.56 12.59
N SER A 103 5.97 16.34 12.73
CA SER A 103 7.21 16.09 13.50
C SER A 103 8.48 16.29 12.68
N HIS A 104 8.43 16.08 11.36
CA HIS A 104 9.60 16.23 10.49
C HIS A 104 9.70 17.65 9.90
N THR A 105 9.90 18.65 10.75
CA THR A 105 9.97 20.07 10.34
C THR A 105 11.13 20.37 9.38
N GLN A 106 12.20 19.56 9.39
CA GLN A 106 13.29 19.64 8.44
C GLN A 106 12.90 19.20 7.01
N ILE A 107 11.85 18.39 6.87
CA ILE A 107 11.30 17.94 5.58
C ILE A 107 10.08 18.78 5.19
N ASN A 108 9.21 19.08 6.15
CA ASN A 108 7.97 19.84 5.98
C ASN A 108 7.92 21.02 6.98
N PRO A 109 8.61 22.14 6.71
CA PRO A 109 8.74 23.25 7.66
C PRO A 109 7.42 23.89 8.08
N PHE A 110 6.42 23.85 7.20
CA PHE A 110 5.10 24.43 7.46
C PHE A 110 4.14 23.48 8.20
N GLY A 111 4.53 22.22 8.41
CA GLY A 111 3.70 21.24 9.13
C GLY A 111 2.36 20.92 8.46
N ILE A 112 2.20 21.24 7.17
CA ILE A 112 0.95 21.04 6.44
C ILE A 112 0.77 19.54 6.18
N THR A 113 -0.36 18.99 6.63
CA THR A 113 -0.73 17.58 6.43
C THR A 113 -1.61 17.44 5.19
N PRO A 114 -1.21 16.69 4.16
CA PRO A 114 -2.06 16.43 3.01
C PRO A 114 -3.36 15.73 3.39
N VAL A 115 -4.49 16.16 2.80
CA VAL A 115 -5.79 15.52 3.01
C VAL A 115 -5.86 14.18 2.27
N GLY A 116 -5.29 14.11 1.08
CA GLY A 116 -5.24 12.89 0.28
C GLY A 116 -4.25 11.84 0.79
N PRO A 117 -4.28 10.64 0.18
CA PRO A 117 -5.29 10.19 -0.76
C PRO A 117 -6.61 9.85 -0.03
N VAL A 118 -7.75 10.02 -0.70
CA VAL A 118 -9.07 9.66 -0.15
C VAL A 118 -9.72 8.63 -1.08
N PRO A 119 -10.13 7.46 -0.56
CA PRO A 119 -9.89 6.97 0.80
C PRO A 119 -8.41 6.60 1.05
N ASP A 120 -8.00 6.51 2.32
CA ASP A 120 -6.62 6.14 2.69
C ASP A 120 -6.25 4.76 2.15
N ILE A 121 -7.18 3.79 2.23
CA ILE A 121 -7.12 2.48 1.55
C ILE A 121 -8.35 2.32 0.67
N MET A 122 -8.17 1.89 -0.58
CA MET A 122 -9.28 1.69 -1.51
C MET A 122 -10.17 0.52 -1.07
N PRO A 123 -11.51 0.65 -1.12
CA PRO A 123 -12.43 -0.47 -1.02
C PRO A 123 -12.11 -1.57 -2.05
N LYS A 124 -12.43 -2.82 -1.71
CA LYS A 124 -12.14 -3.99 -2.56
C LYS A 124 -12.91 -4.01 -3.88
N ASP A 125 -14.05 -3.33 -3.94
CA ASP A 125 -14.93 -3.23 -5.11
C ASP A 125 -14.64 -1.99 -5.99
N LYS A 126 -13.62 -1.19 -5.64
CA LYS A 126 -13.29 0.06 -6.33
C LYS A 126 -11.84 0.09 -6.79
N GLU A 127 -11.62 0.80 -7.89
CA GLU A 127 -10.29 1.08 -8.43
C GLU A 127 -10.12 2.57 -8.74
N VAL A 128 -8.87 3.01 -8.87
CA VAL A 128 -8.57 4.39 -9.28
C VAL A 128 -8.90 4.60 -10.75
N ALA A 129 -9.28 5.83 -11.12
CA ALA A 129 -9.68 6.17 -12.48
C ALA A 129 -8.64 5.76 -13.54
N ALA A 130 -7.34 5.91 -13.24
CA ALA A 130 -6.25 5.53 -14.12
C ALA A 130 -6.24 4.02 -14.47
N VAL A 131 -6.56 3.16 -13.50
CA VAL A 131 -6.65 1.70 -13.72
C VAL A 131 -7.90 1.36 -14.52
N VAL A 132 -9.03 2.00 -14.21
CA VAL A 132 -10.31 1.80 -14.91
C VAL A 132 -10.19 2.19 -16.38
N SER A 133 -9.47 3.27 -16.72
CA SER A 133 -9.32 3.73 -18.10
C SER A 133 -8.48 2.81 -18.98
N VAL A 134 -7.56 2.04 -18.40
CA VAL A 134 -6.69 1.09 -19.14
C VAL A 134 -7.37 -0.27 -19.32
N SER A 135 -8.37 -0.58 -18.49
CA SER A 135 -9.07 -1.88 -18.51
C SER A 135 -10.28 -1.91 -19.46
N LYS A 136 -10.58 -0.80 -20.14
CA LYS A 136 -11.63 -0.68 -21.17
C LYS A 136 -11.00 -0.73 -22.55
#